data_AF-A0A8S3IXB2-F1
#
_entry.id   AF-A0A8S3IXB2-F1
#
_cell.length_a   1.000
_cell.length_b   1.000
_cell.length_c   1.000
_cell.angle_alpha   90.00
_cell.angle_beta   90.00
_cell.angle_gamma   90.00
#
_symmetry.space_group_name_H-M   'P 1'
#
loop_
_entity.id
_entity.type
_entity.pdbx_description
1 polymer ?
#
loop_
_entity_poly.entity_id
_entity_poly.type
_entity_poly.pdbx_seq_one_letter_code
_entity_poly.pdbx_strand_id
1 'polypeptide(L)'
;LGIHVGQTTPDGLFTLVEAECLGACVNAPMLSINDDYFEDLTEKEISDILDEIKKGGKPKAGPRSTRFAAEPTGGLTSLTEPPKGPGFRLRKELQ
;
A
#
# COMPACT_ATOMS: atom_id res chain seq x y z
N LEU A 1 19.47 -7.41 -2.91
CA LEU A 1 19.12 -8.83 -3.17
C LEU A 1 20.12 -9.54 -4.10
N GLY A 2 20.80 -8.82 -5.00
CA GLY A 2 21.86 -9.42 -5.83
C GLY A 2 21.35 -10.34 -6.93
N ILE A 3 20.11 -10.16 -7.36
CA ILE A 3 19.42 -10.94 -8.38
C ILE A 3 18.82 -10.02 -9.45
N HIS A 4 18.47 -10.59 -10.60
CA HIS A 4 17.73 -9.90 -11.67
C HIS A 4 16.23 -10.23 -11.61
N VAL A 5 15.42 -9.49 -12.37
CA VAL A 5 13.99 -9.78 -12.55
C VAL A 5 13.81 -11.20 -13.09
N GLY A 6 12.84 -11.92 -12.54
CA GLY A 6 12.54 -13.32 -12.84
C GLY A 6 13.35 -14.34 -12.04
N GLN A 7 14.26 -13.91 -11.17
CA GLN A 7 15.12 -14.80 -10.38
C GLN A 7 14.68 -14.88 -8.91
N THR A 8 15.11 -15.96 -8.26
CA THR A 8 14.95 -16.20 -6.82
C THR A 8 16.31 -16.11 -6.14
N THR A 9 16.36 -15.55 -4.93
CA THR A 9 17.58 -15.47 -4.13
C THR A 9 18.08 -16.87 -3.70
N PRO A 10 19.40 -17.08 -3.50
CA PRO A 10 19.96 -18.39 -3.15
C PRO A 10 19.45 -18.99 -1.83
N ASP A 11 19.00 -18.13 -0.90
CA ASP A 11 18.36 -18.53 0.36
C ASP A 11 16.89 -18.92 0.20
N GLY A 12 16.32 -18.77 -1.00
CA GLY A 12 14.93 -19.10 -1.33
C GLY A 12 13.90 -18.11 -0.77
N LEU A 13 14.31 -16.99 -0.18
CA LEU A 13 13.39 -16.08 0.51
C LEU A 13 12.66 -15.11 -0.41
N PHE A 14 13.30 -14.64 -1.48
CA PHE A 14 12.72 -13.61 -2.36
C PHE A 14 12.76 -14.05 -3.82
N THR A 15 11.64 -13.88 -4.51
CA THR A 15 11.58 -13.93 -5.98
C THR A 15 11.18 -12.55 -6.49
N LEU A 16 11.99 -11.97 -7.36
CA LEU A 16 11.71 -10.66 -7.94
C LEU A 16 10.97 -10.84 -9.26
N VAL A 17 9.76 -10.30 -9.37
CA VAL A 17 8.96 -10.35 -10.60
C VAL A 17 8.49 -8.93 -10.92
N GLU A 18 8.55 -8.57 -12.19
CA GLU A 18 7.90 -7.36 -12.70
C GLU A 18 6.44 -7.69 -13.00
N ALA A 19 5.55 -6.88 -12.45
CA ALA A 19 4.12 -6.98 -12.70
C ALA A 19 3.63 -5.71 -13.39
N GLU A 20 2.51 -5.85 -14.08
CA GLU A 20 1.78 -4.73 -14.66
C GLU A 20 1.09 -3.90 -13.55
N CYS A 21 0.08 -3.11 -13.92
CA CYS A 21 -0.70 -2.33 -12.97
C CYS A 21 -1.28 -3.18 -11.83
N LEU A 22 -0.94 -2.81 -10.59
CA LEU A 22 -1.43 -3.41 -9.35
C LEU A 22 -2.55 -2.59 -8.68
N GLY A 23 -3.13 -1.61 -9.38
CA GLY A 23 -4.29 -0.85 -8.89
C GLY A 23 -4.02 0.17 -7.77
N ALA A 24 -2.77 0.36 -7.36
CA ALA A 24 -2.35 1.36 -6.36
C ALA A 24 -1.74 2.63 -6.99
N CYS A 25 -2.32 3.10 -8.11
CA CYS A 25 -1.71 4.14 -8.95
C CYS A 25 -1.51 5.49 -8.25
N VAL A 26 -2.48 5.92 -7.43
CA VAL A 26 -2.36 7.18 -6.67
C VAL A 26 -1.35 7.08 -5.53
N ASN A 27 -0.92 5.85 -5.23
CA ASN A 27 0.03 5.43 -4.20
C ASN A 27 1.39 4.98 -4.79
N ALA A 28 1.64 5.33 -6.05
CA ALA A 28 2.91 5.05 -6.70
C ALA A 28 4.06 5.86 -6.08
N PRO A 29 5.29 5.33 -6.09
CA PRO A 29 5.67 3.97 -6.50
C PRO A 29 5.34 2.93 -5.40
N MET A 30 5.09 1.69 -5.79
CA MET A 30 4.64 0.63 -4.87
C MET A 30 5.23 -0.74 -5.22
N LEU A 31 5.18 -1.66 -4.27
CA LEU A 31 5.50 -3.07 -4.45
C LEU A 31 4.48 -3.96 -3.73
N SER A 32 4.25 -5.15 -4.28
CA SER A 32 3.45 -6.20 -3.64
C SER A 32 4.39 -7.30 -3.14
N ILE A 33 4.26 -7.70 -1.89
CA ILE A 33 4.92 -8.89 -1.35
C ILE A 33 3.84 -9.81 -0.81
N ASN A 34 3.67 -10.96 -1.45
CA ASN A 34 2.55 -11.86 -1.19
C ASN A 34 1.22 -11.09 -1.27
N ASP A 35 0.45 -11.07 -0.19
CA ASP A 35 -0.89 -10.44 -0.12
C ASP A 35 -0.86 -8.95 0.27
N ASP A 36 0.31 -8.40 0.62
CA ASP A 36 0.44 -7.07 1.22
C ASP A 36 0.99 -6.04 0.19
N TYR A 37 0.34 -4.88 0.11
CA TYR A 37 0.81 -3.72 -0.65
C TYR A 37 1.67 -2.80 0.21
N PHE A 38 2.79 -2.37 -0.34
CA PHE A 38 3.67 -1.36 0.24
C PHE A 38 3.78 -0.23 -0.75
N GLU A 39 3.49 0.98 -0.30
CA GLU A 39 3.11 2.10 -1.17
C GLU A 39 3.91 3.36 -0.81
N ASP A 40 3.91 4.35 -1.72
CA ASP A 40 4.64 5.61 -1.59
C ASP A 40 6.15 5.44 -1.31
N LEU A 41 6.77 4.49 -2.01
CA LEU A 41 8.07 3.98 -1.62
C LEU A 41 9.26 4.79 -2.15
N THR A 42 10.27 4.90 -1.31
CA THR A 42 11.64 5.27 -1.66
C THR A 42 12.53 4.03 -1.65
N GLU A 43 13.70 4.11 -2.31
CA GLU A 43 14.69 3.01 -2.30
C GLU A 43 15.09 2.58 -0.88
N LYS A 44 15.15 3.55 0.05
CA LYS A 44 15.43 3.28 1.46
C LYS A 44 14.32 2.44 2.10
N GLU A 45 13.06 2.81 1.91
CA GLU A 45 11.92 2.09 2.49
C GLU A 45 11.80 0.67 1.95
N ILE A 46 12.08 0.47 0.66
CA ILE A 46 12.16 -0.88 0.06
C ILE A 46 13.24 -1.70 0.79
N SER A 47 14.41 -1.13 0.99
CA SER A 47 15.51 -1.81 1.69
C SER A 47 15.15 -2.18 3.14
N ASP A 48 14.52 -1.25 3.85
CA ASP A 48 14.06 -1.46 5.24
C ASP A 48 13.01 -2.59 5.32
N ILE A 49 12.05 -2.61 4.38
CA ILE A 49 11.00 -3.66 4.28
C ILE A 49 11.65 -5.04 4.08
N LEU A 50 12.57 -5.16 3.12
CA LEU A 50 13.23 -6.43 2.81
C LEU A 50 14.09 -6.92 3.98
N ASP A 51 14.78 -6.02 4.69
CA ASP A 51 15.60 -6.36 5.85
C ASP A 51 14.76 -6.76 7.07
N GLU A 52 13.59 -6.16 7.26
CA GLU A 52 12.63 -6.59 8.29
C GLU A 52 12.12 -8.01 8.01
N ILE A 53 11.74 -8.31 6.76
CA ILE A 53 11.28 -9.64 6.35
C ILE A 53 12.37 -10.69 6.55
N LYS A 54 13.63 -10.40 6.19
CA LYS A 54 14.76 -11.31 6.42
C LYS A 54 14.97 -11.66 7.89
N LYS A 55 14.64 -10.74 8.80
CA LYS A 55 14.71 -10.95 10.24
C LYS A 55 13.48 -11.71 10.80
N GLY A 56 12.55 -12.11 9.93
CA GLY A 56 11.29 -12.75 10.30
C GLY A 56 10.22 -11.78 10.78
N GLY A 57 10.41 -10.47 10.60
CA GLY A 57 9.42 -9.45 10.91
C GLY A 57 8.32 -9.36 9.85
N LYS A 58 7.22 -8.67 10.21
CA LYS A 58 6.13 -8.37 9.30
C LYS A 58 6.00 -6.86 9.14
N PRO A 59 6.58 -6.26 8.09
CA PRO A 59 6.49 -4.83 7.87
C PRO A 59 5.03 -4.41 7.66
N LYS A 60 4.69 -3.21 8.15
CA LYS A 60 3.35 -2.64 7.99
C LYS A 60 3.03 -2.40 6.50
N ALA A 61 1.92 -2.95 6.04
CA ALA A 61 1.35 -2.70 4.72
C ALA A 61 0.72 -1.30 4.63
N GLY A 62 0.69 -0.75 3.42
CA GLY A 62 0.18 0.57 3.07
C GLY A 62 1.26 1.61 2.74
N PRO A 63 0.88 2.89 2.64
CA PRO A 63 1.77 4.00 2.35
C PRO A 63 2.86 4.20 3.39
N ARG A 64 4.07 4.55 2.95
CA ARG A 64 5.19 4.94 3.82
C ARG A 64 5.41 6.44 3.97
N SER A 65 4.66 7.24 3.21
CA SER A 65 4.65 8.70 3.35
C SER A 65 3.80 9.17 4.55
N THR A 66 3.49 10.47 4.60
CA THR A 66 2.72 11.07 5.70
C THR A 66 1.21 10.80 5.63
N ARG A 67 0.70 10.23 4.54
CA ARG A 67 -0.71 9.85 4.39
C ARG A 67 -0.97 8.41 4.85
N PHE A 68 -2.23 8.08 5.10
CA PHE A 68 -2.66 6.79 5.60
C PHE A 68 -3.09 5.82 4.49
N ALA A 69 -3.84 6.28 3.49
CA ALA A 69 -4.31 5.47 2.37
C ALA A 69 -4.17 6.27 1.07
N ALA A 70 -5.28 6.72 0.49
CA ALA A 70 -5.31 7.40 -0.80
C ALA A 70 -5.65 8.90 -0.69
N GLU A 71 -5.67 9.47 0.51
CA GLU A 71 -5.95 10.89 0.68
C GLU A 71 -4.82 11.79 0.15
N PRO A 72 -5.10 13.07 -0.15
CA PRO A 72 -4.05 14.01 -0.53
C PRO A 72 -3.02 14.17 0.60
N THR A 73 -1.73 14.15 0.24
CA THR A 73 -0.61 14.25 1.20
C THR A 73 -0.63 15.54 2.03
N GLY A 74 -1.28 16.61 1.52
CA GLY A 74 -1.44 17.89 2.20
C GLY A 74 -2.62 17.95 3.19
N GLY A 75 -3.30 16.83 3.45
CA GLY A 75 -4.49 16.75 4.30
C GLY A 75 -5.80 16.60 3.52
N LEU A 76 -6.89 16.34 4.25
CA LEU A 76 -8.21 16.07 3.66
C LEU A 76 -8.75 17.32 2.94
N THR A 77 -8.91 17.23 1.62
CA THR A 77 -9.57 18.27 0.80
C THR A 77 -11.07 18.01 0.60
N SER A 78 -11.53 16.83 0.97
CA SER A 78 -12.92 16.36 0.88
C SER A 78 -13.19 15.37 2.01
N LEU A 79 -14.46 14.99 2.21
CA LEU A 79 -14.88 14.13 3.33
C LEU A 79 -14.44 14.67 4.71
N THR A 80 -14.41 16.00 4.85
CA THR A 80 -13.98 16.68 6.08
C THR A 80 -15.06 16.70 7.17
N GLU A 81 -16.32 16.49 6.77
CA GLU A 81 -17.47 16.45 7.67
C GLU A 81 -17.84 15.01 8.05
N PRO A 82 -18.42 14.78 9.24
CA PRO A 82 -18.93 13.47 9.61
C PRO A 82 -20.01 12.96 8.63
N PRO A 83 -20.07 11.63 8.38
CA PRO A 83 -21.11 11.05 7.54
C PRO A 83 -22.50 11.29 8.15
N LYS A 84 -23.50 11.50 7.30
CA LYS A 84 -24.86 11.88 7.72
C LYS A 84 -25.62 10.76 8.47
N GLY A 85 -25.16 9.51 8.35
CA GLY A 85 -25.78 8.37 8.99
C GLY A 85 -27.02 7.81 8.26
N PRO A 86 -27.64 6.76 8.82
CA PRO A 86 -28.80 6.11 8.21
C PRO A 86 -30.01 7.05 8.16
N GLY A 87 -30.86 6.90 7.13
CA GLY A 87 -32.06 7.72 6.96
C GLY A 87 -31.84 9.07 6.28
N PHE A 88 -30.58 9.49 6.07
CA PHE A 88 -30.30 10.72 5.32
C PHE A 88 -30.79 10.61 3.87
N ARG A 89 -31.71 11.50 3.48
CA ARG A 89 -32.40 11.49 2.18
C ARG A 89 -33.21 10.22 1.90
N LEU A 90 -33.62 9.48 2.94
CA LEU A 90 -34.57 8.40 2.78
C LEU A 90 -35.90 8.97 2.28
N ARG A 91 -36.42 8.37 1.20
CA ARG A 91 -37.71 8.78 0.63
C ARG A 91 -38.81 8.56 1.66
N LYS A 92 -39.78 9.48 1.72
CA LYS A 92 -40.83 9.48 2.76
C LYS A 92 -41.63 8.18 2.78
N GLU A 93 -41.83 7.55 1.64
CA GLU A 93 -42.53 6.26 1.51
C GLU A 93 -41.74 5.05 2.05
N LEU A 94 -40.48 5.23 2.42
CA LEU A 94 -39.60 4.20 2.98
C LEU A 94 -39.19 4.48 4.44
N GLN A 95 -39.72 5.56 5.04
CA GLN A 95 -39.55 5.89 6.46
C GLN A 95 -40.52 5.06 7.30
#